data_AF-A0A952RJM3-F1
#
_entry.id   AF-A0A952RJM3-F1
#
_cell.length_a   1.000
_cell.length_b   1.000
_cell.length_c   1.000
_cell.angle_alpha   90.00
_cell.angle_beta   90.00
_cell.angle_gamma   90.00
#
_symmetry.space_group_name_H-M   'P 1'
#
loop_
_entity.id
_entity.type
_entity.pdbx_description
1 polymer ?
#
loop_
_entity_poly.entity_id
_entity_poly.type
_entity_poly.pdbx_seq_one_letter_code
_entity_poly.pdbx_strand_id
1 'polypeptide(L)'
;MTLRSELVAVVDGLLADTKPGAAIELDALGDAIGARSVSADEIDAMLRLIEARGHRVETRPGGGGEAALKEVLAAARVLRAELGRAPRASEIAARAGLAEIDVRHALALARIMQR
;
A
#
# COMPACT_ATOMS: atom_id res chain seq x y z
N MET A 1 24.09 2.88 9.21
CA MET A 1 24.13 1.54 8.60
C MET A 1 24.25 1.70 7.10
N THR A 2 24.94 0.79 6.43
CA THR A 2 25.08 0.79 4.96
C THR A 2 23.92 -0.03 4.38
N LEU A 3 23.18 0.52 3.42
CA LEU A 3 22.09 -0.18 2.75
C LEU A 3 22.66 -1.37 1.96
N ARG A 4 22.00 -2.54 2.04
CA ARG A 4 22.40 -3.72 1.27
C ARG A 4 22.40 -3.42 -0.23
N SER A 5 23.40 -3.92 -0.95
CA SER A 5 23.55 -3.71 -2.40
C SER A 5 22.36 -4.23 -3.22
N GLU A 6 21.68 -5.27 -2.74
CA GLU A 6 20.44 -5.76 -3.36
C GLU A 6 19.28 -4.76 -3.27
N LEU A 7 19.16 -4.02 -2.16
CA LEU A 7 18.12 -3.00 -1.98
C LEU A 7 18.43 -1.74 -2.78
N VAL A 8 19.72 -1.42 -2.95
CA VAL A 8 20.17 -0.39 -3.90
C VAL A 8 19.72 -0.75 -5.32
N ALA A 9 19.93 -2.00 -5.74
CA ALA A 9 19.51 -2.47 -7.05
C ALA A 9 17.98 -2.45 -7.24
N VAL A 10 17.20 -2.73 -6.19
CA VAL A 10 15.74 -2.58 -6.21
C VAL A 10 15.35 -1.13 -6.46
N VAL A 11 15.95 -0.17 -5.73
CA VAL A 11 15.70 1.25 -5.95
C VAL A 11 16.12 1.67 -7.36
N ASP A 12 17.29 1.26 -7.84
CA ASP A 12 17.75 1.58 -9.19
C ASP A 12 16.82 1.03 -10.27
N GLY A 13 16.32 -0.19 -10.10
CA GLY A 13 15.33 -0.78 -10.99
C GLY A 13 13.99 -0.03 -10.96
N LEU A 14 13.52 0.38 -9.79
CA LEU A 14 12.30 1.17 -9.64
C LEU A 14 12.42 2.54 -10.32
N LEU A 15 13.62 3.14 -10.27
CA LEU A 15 13.86 4.46 -10.84
C LEU A 15 14.17 4.44 -12.34
N ALA A 16 14.61 3.30 -12.90
CA ALA A 16 15.07 3.18 -14.28
C ALA A 16 14.05 3.65 -15.32
N ASP A 17 12.75 3.43 -15.05
CA ASP A 17 11.65 3.81 -15.94
C ASP A 17 11.03 5.18 -15.60
N THR A 18 11.58 5.88 -14.61
CA THR A 18 11.05 7.15 -14.11
C THR A 18 11.99 8.31 -14.40
N LYS A 19 11.41 9.49 -14.65
CA LYS A 19 12.19 10.71 -14.89
C LYS A 19 12.64 11.32 -13.56
N PRO A 20 13.84 11.89 -13.47
CA PRO A 20 14.25 12.70 -12.33
C PRO A 20 13.20 13.77 -12.02
N GLY A 21 12.81 13.89 -10.75
CA GLY A 21 11.74 14.78 -10.28
C GLY A 21 10.34 14.16 -10.28
N ALA A 22 10.17 12.94 -10.81
CA ALA A 22 8.92 12.19 -10.71
C ALA A 22 8.65 11.77 -9.25
N ALA A 23 7.35 11.69 -8.92
CA ALA A 23 6.88 11.11 -7.69
C ALA A 23 6.89 9.58 -7.80
N ILE A 24 7.48 8.92 -6.81
CA ILE A 24 7.48 7.47 -6.64
C ILE A 24 6.47 7.14 -5.55
N GLU A 25 5.51 6.27 -5.86
CA GLU A 25 4.51 5.85 -4.88
C GLU A 25 5.09 4.86 -3.88
N LEU A 26 4.75 5.03 -2.59
CA LEU A 26 5.22 4.12 -1.54
C LEU A 26 4.79 2.66 -1.77
N ASP A 27 3.62 2.45 -2.37
CA ASP A 27 3.12 1.12 -2.73
C ASP A 27 3.99 0.47 -3.82
N ALA A 28 4.46 1.24 -4.80
CA ALA A 28 5.38 0.75 -5.84
C ALA A 28 6.74 0.34 -5.26
N LEU A 29 7.21 1.06 -4.22
CA LEU A 29 8.38 0.65 -3.45
C LEU A 29 8.12 -0.68 -2.71
N GLY A 30 6.94 -0.83 -2.11
CA GLY A 30 6.49 -2.07 -1.47
C GLY A 30 6.45 -3.26 -2.45
N ASP A 31 5.89 -3.05 -3.65
CA ASP A 31 5.86 -4.05 -4.72
C ASP A 31 7.26 -4.43 -5.21
N ALA A 32 8.14 -3.43 -5.38
CA ALA A 32 9.52 -3.65 -5.80
C ALA A 32 10.34 -4.41 -4.75
N ILE A 33 10.07 -4.19 -3.45
CA ILE A 33 10.64 -4.96 -2.33
C ILE A 33 10.06 -6.38 -2.31
N GLY A 34 8.77 -6.55 -2.58
CA GLY A 34 8.08 -7.84 -2.62
C GLY A 34 8.10 -8.55 -1.26
N ALA A 35 8.39 -9.86 -1.26
CA ALA A 35 8.43 -10.68 -0.04
C ALA A 35 9.76 -10.62 0.72
N ARG A 36 10.66 -9.69 0.38
CA ARG A 36 11.98 -9.60 1.03
C ARG A 36 11.83 -9.11 2.47
N SER A 37 12.59 -9.71 3.39
CA SER A 37 12.67 -9.20 4.76
C SER A 37 13.52 -7.93 4.77
N VAL A 38 12.89 -6.80 5.06
CA VAL A 38 13.52 -5.48 5.13
C VAL A 38 13.19 -4.85 6.49
N SER A 39 14.20 -4.29 7.17
CA SER A 39 13.99 -3.61 8.45
C SER A 39 13.50 -2.18 8.26
N ALA A 40 12.96 -1.57 9.31
CA ALA A 40 12.55 -0.16 9.28
C ALA A 40 13.71 0.79 8.90
N ASP A 41 14.91 0.55 9.46
CA ASP A 41 16.10 1.34 9.14
C ASP A 41 16.52 1.22 7.66
N GLU A 42 16.28 0.07 7.05
CA GLU A 42 16.55 -0.16 5.63
C GLU A 42 15.51 0.52 4.73
N ILE A 43 14.24 0.52 5.14
CA ILE A 43 13.18 1.28 4.45
C ILE A 43 13.54 2.77 4.45
N ASP A 44 13.90 3.34 5.60
CA ASP A 44 14.33 4.73 5.71
C ASP A 44 15.55 5.04 4.83
N ALA A 45 16.52 4.13 4.77
CA ALA A 45 17.68 4.27 3.91
C ALA A 45 17.33 4.20 2.42
N MET A 46 16.36 3.37 2.01
CA MET A 46 15.84 3.32 0.64
C MET A 46 15.10 4.61 0.27
N LEU A 47 14.26 5.14 1.16
CA LEU A 47 13.55 6.41 0.95
C LEU A 47 14.52 7.57 0.74
N ARG A 48 15.53 7.71 1.61
CA ARG A 48 16.59 8.72 1.46
C ARG A 48 17.37 8.56 0.17
N LEU A 49 17.58 7.32 -0.29
CA LEU A 49 18.30 7.04 -1.53
C LEU A 49 17.48 7.46 -2.77
N ILE A 50 16.16 7.29 -2.73
CA ILE A 50 15.24 7.79 -3.78
C ILE A 50 15.29 9.32 -3.83
N GLU A 51 15.22 9.98 -2.67
CA GLU A 51 15.30 11.44 -2.56
C GLU A 51 16.66 11.99 -3.02
N ALA A 52 17.76 11.33 -2.64
CA ALA A 52 19.11 11.70 -3.07
C ALA A 52 19.30 11.56 -4.59
N ARG A 53 18.53 10.68 -5.25
CA ARG A 53 18.48 10.55 -6.72
C ARG A 53 17.55 11.56 -7.39
N GLY A 54 17.06 12.55 -6.66
CA GLY A 54 16.24 13.65 -7.18
C GLY A 54 14.79 13.26 -7.46
N HIS A 55 14.31 12.16 -6.89
CA HIS A 55 12.90 11.78 -6.95
C HIS A 55 12.22 12.18 -5.65
N ARG A 56 10.89 12.28 -5.65
CA ARG A 56 10.11 12.49 -4.43
C ARG A 56 9.34 11.22 -4.13
N VAL A 57 9.32 10.78 -2.88
CA VAL A 57 8.42 9.71 -2.47
C VAL A 57 7.10 10.35 -2.08
N GLU A 58 6.04 9.96 -2.77
CA GLU A 58 4.69 10.38 -2.42
C GLU A 58 3.91 9.18 -1.92
N THR A 59 3.25 9.35 -0.78
CA THR A 59 2.13 8.49 -0.47
C THR A 59 0.98 8.96 -1.34
N ARG A 60 0.56 8.15 -2.32
CA ARG A 60 -0.73 8.37 -2.96
C ARG A 60 -1.77 8.52 -1.83
N PRO A 61 -2.68 9.51 -1.88
CA PRO A 61 -3.85 9.50 -1.01
C PRO A 61 -4.63 8.21 -1.33
N GLY A 62 -4.39 7.17 -0.53
CA GLY A 62 -4.64 5.78 -0.94
C GLY A 62 -3.74 4.75 -0.25
N GLY A 63 -2.54 5.14 0.20
CA GLY A 63 -1.71 4.37 1.15
C GLY A 63 -2.34 4.22 2.55
N GLY A 64 -3.64 4.48 2.66
CA GLY A 64 -4.45 4.43 3.86
C GLY A 64 -5.01 3.04 4.07
N GLY A 65 -4.18 2.03 4.34
CA GLY A 65 -4.69 0.72 4.78
C GLY A 65 -5.71 0.86 5.91
N GLU A 66 -5.49 1.81 6.83
CA GLU A 66 -6.44 2.14 7.91
C GLU A 66 -7.65 2.99 7.44
N ALA A 67 -7.47 3.91 6.50
CA ALA A 67 -8.55 4.76 5.97
C ALA A 67 -9.49 3.97 5.05
N ALA A 68 -8.92 3.23 4.09
CA ALA A 68 -9.61 2.25 3.27
C ALA A 68 -10.28 1.19 4.14
N LEU A 69 -9.64 0.74 5.23
CA LEU A 69 -10.30 -0.15 6.19
C LEU A 69 -11.51 0.49 6.86
N LYS A 70 -11.43 1.75 7.30
CA LYS A 70 -12.58 2.48 7.87
C LYS A 70 -13.73 2.57 6.86
N GLU A 71 -13.44 2.91 5.60
CA GLU A 71 -14.46 2.98 4.54
C GLU A 71 -15.06 1.62 4.21
N VAL A 72 -14.23 0.58 4.07
CA VAL A 72 -14.65 -0.80 3.82
C VAL A 72 -15.54 -1.33 4.95
N LEU A 73 -15.18 -1.08 6.21
CA LEU A 73 -15.99 -1.48 7.37
C LEU A 73 -17.30 -0.71 7.46
N ALA A 74 -17.30 0.59 7.16
CA ALA A 74 -18.52 1.38 7.12
C ALA A 74 -19.47 0.88 6.03
N ALA A 75 -18.97 0.70 4.80
CA ALA A 75 -19.75 0.16 3.68
C ALA A 75 -20.28 -1.25 3.96
N ALA A 76 -19.46 -2.13 4.55
CA ALA A 76 -19.87 -3.49 4.91
C ALA A 76 -20.98 -3.51 5.97
N ARG A 77 -20.95 -2.62 6.97
CA ARG A 77 -22.02 -2.53 8.00
C ARG A 77 -23.34 -2.08 7.39
N VAL A 78 -23.31 -1.06 6.54
CA VAL A 78 -24.50 -0.54 5.86
C VAL A 78 -25.10 -1.61 4.96
N LEU A 79 -24.29 -2.24 4.11
CA LEU A 79 -24.74 -3.33 3.24
C LEU A 79 -25.28 -4.53 4.03
N ARG A 80 -24.70 -4.86 5.18
CA ARG A 80 -25.22 -5.94 6.03
C ARG A 80 -26.61 -5.62 6.58
N ALA A 81 -26.86 -4.37 6.94
CA ALA A 81 -28.19 -3.92 7.38
C ALA A 81 -29.20 -3.94 6.23
N GLU A 82 -28.80 -3.54 5.02
CA GLU A 82 -29.65 -3.55 3.82
C GLU A 82 -29.96 -4.98 3.33
N LEU A 83 -28.98 -5.86 3.30
CA LEU A 83 -29.09 -7.20 2.70
C LEU A 83 -29.58 -8.27 3.69
N GLY A 84 -29.57 -7.99 5.00
CA GLY A 84 -29.85 -8.97 6.06
C GLY A 84 -28.84 -10.13 6.14
N ARG A 85 -27.75 -10.07 5.36
CA ARG A 85 -26.66 -11.06 5.32
C ARG A 85 -25.30 -10.39 5.22
N ALA A 86 -24.22 -11.15 5.43
CA ALA A 86 -22.88 -10.64 5.18
C ALA A 86 -22.71 -10.26 3.70
N PRO A 87 -22.24 -9.03 3.39
CA PRO A 87 -21.94 -8.61 2.03
C PRO A 87 -20.65 -9.24 1.50
N ARG A 88 -20.60 -9.47 0.19
CA ARG A 88 -19.43 -9.98 -0.54
C ARG A 88 -18.44 -8.85 -0.79
N ALA A 89 -17.17 -9.20 -1.01
CA ALA A 89 -16.11 -8.22 -1.32
C ALA A 89 -16.45 -7.36 -2.55
N SER A 90 -17.03 -7.96 -3.59
CA SER A 90 -17.49 -7.24 -4.79
C SER A 90 -18.64 -6.26 -4.52
N GLU A 91 -19.55 -6.58 -3.60
CA GLU A 91 -20.67 -5.71 -3.21
C GLU A 91 -20.15 -4.50 -2.42
N ILE A 92 -19.16 -4.73 -1.55
CA ILE A 92 -18.50 -3.67 -0.79
C ILE A 92 -17.67 -2.77 -1.72
N ALA A 93 -16.92 -3.36 -2.66
CA ALA A 93 -16.11 -2.64 -3.64
C ALA A 93 -16.98 -1.68 -4.47
N ALA A 94 -18.10 -2.19 -5.00
CA ALA A 94 -19.04 -1.37 -5.77
C ALA A 94 -19.65 -0.22 -4.95
N ARG A 95 -19.86 -0.41 -3.64
CA ARG A 95 -20.40 0.63 -2.76
C ARG A 95 -19.37 1.66 -2.32
N ALA A 96 -18.15 1.20 -2.03
CA ALA A 96 -17.06 2.04 -1.55
C ALA A 96 -16.30 2.75 -2.68
N GLY A 97 -16.55 2.41 -3.94
CA GLY A 97 -15.80 2.94 -5.08
C GLY A 97 -14.34 2.46 -5.10
N LEU A 98 -14.06 1.32 -4.48
CA LEU A 98 -12.73 0.74 -4.34
C LEU A 98 -12.55 -0.46 -5.27
N ALA A 99 -11.31 -0.82 -5.59
CA ALA A 99 -11.05 -2.08 -6.27
C ALA A 99 -11.29 -3.26 -5.30
N GLU A 100 -11.78 -4.38 -5.83
CA GLU A 100 -12.07 -5.56 -4.99
C GLU A 100 -10.82 -6.09 -4.28
N ILE A 101 -9.65 -5.93 -4.89
CA ILE A 101 -8.37 -6.31 -4.28
C ILE A 101 -8.07 -5.46 -3.03
N ASP A 102 -8.35 -4.16 -3.06
CA ASP A 102 -8.15 -3.24 -1.93
C ASP A 102 -9.12 -3.57 -0.79
N VAL A 103 -10.36 -3.92 -1.12
CA VAL A 103 -11.34 -4.40 -0.14
C VAL A 103 -10.86 -5.68 0.54
N ARG A 104 -10.31 -6.63 -0.22
CA ARG A 104 -9.77 -7.88 0.33
C ARG A 104 -8.55 -7.62 1.23
N HIS A 105 -7.65 -6.73 0.83
CA HIS A 105 -6.49 -6.32 1.63
C HIS A 105 -6.92 -5.65 2.94
N ALA A 106 -7.87 -4.74 2.89
CA ALA A 106 -8.40 -4.08 4.08
C ALA A 106 -9.08 -5.08 5.03
N LEU A 107 -9.90 -6.00 4.50
CA LEU A 107 -10.51 -7.05 5.33
C LEU A 107 -9.48 -8.01 5.95
N ALA A 108 -8.37 -8.29 5.25
CA ALA A 108 -7.26 -9.06 5.79
C ALA A 108 -6.55 -8.32 6.94
N LEU A 109 -6.30 -7.01 6.77
CA LEU A 109 -5.74 -6.16 7.82
C LEU A 109 -6.63 -6.13 9.08
N ALA A 110 -7.95 -5.99 8.92
CA ALA A 110 -8.88 -6.04 10.05
C ALA A 110 -8.79 -7.34 10.86
N ARG A 111 -8.62 -8.49 10.19
CA ARG A 111 -8.49 -9.80 10.86
C ARG A 111 -7.20 -9.91 11.68
N ILE A 112 -6.13 -9.25 11.24
CA ILE A 112 -4.84 -9.22 11.94
C ILE A 112 -4.93 -8.30 13.15
N MET A 113 -5.56 -7.13 13.02
CA MET A 113 -5.72 -6.14 14.11
C MET A 113 -6.69 -6.56 15.23
N GLN A 114 -7.55 -7.57 15.00
CA GLN A 114 -8.51 -8.07 15.99
C GLN A 114 -7.99 -9.25 16.83
N ARG A 115 -6.69 -9.62 16.70
CA ARG A 115 -6.01 -10.61 17.57
C ARG A 115 -5.20 -9.91 18.65
#